data_AF-A0A835R376-F1
#
_entry.id   AF-A0A835R376-F1
#
_cell.length_a   1.000
_cell.length_b   1.000
_cell.length_c   1.000
_cell.angle_alpha   90.00
_cell.angle_beta   90.00
_cell.angle_gamma   90.00
#
_symmetry.space_group_name_H-M   'P 1'
#
loop_
_entity.id
_entity.type
_entity.pdbx_description
1 polymer ?
#
loop_
_entity_poly.entity_id
_entity_poly.type
_entity_poly.pdbx_seq_one_letter_code
_entity_poly.pdbx_strand_id
1 'polypeptide(L)'
;MATTSYLQILLFFLLASTSSARVPAVETFSYSNSGEFGPYIAEYGANYRVLPIATSPFQLCFFNSTPGAFYLALRMATRRSESIFRFVWTANPTRPVGEKATFSLLSSGDLRLTDADGSVVFSSGTANKGVSSLRLLPNGNIVLVDAGGRTLWQSFDHPTDSLLVGQSLPVGKKLVSRLGTYSLIVDTGGLGLYINNVAGMSKPLLYSTADGIMRIENKGLKLVTFEAEPLTESENEGPYAYELRLSLQPQLGTIITGRPKYNATFSFLRVEEDGNLLVYTYYDPVDYRAWEVVFAVFSDDLGWENECRLPYKCGSMGVCTKEMCVACPRFGWLAGWETDCSPPASTAMAVARCRKGEPASFYKVEGVDTFLSRYGKAVEHVTEGKCMERCTADCSCLGFLYREKEARCWLAPVIGTLEKTDNSSHVAWIKFYK
;
A
#
# COMPACT_ATOMS: atom_id res chain seq x y z
N MET A 1 -89.55 -42.48 -18.46
CA MET A 1 -88.62 -41.32 -18.57
C MET A 1 -87.71 -41.36 -17.35
N ALA A 2 -86.52 -41.93 -17.51
CA ALA A 2 -85.55 -42.10 -16.43
C ALA A 2 -84.43 -41.08 -16.64
N THR A 3 -84.16 -40.25 -15.63
CA THR A 3 -83.06 -39.29 -15.58
C THR A 3 -82.01 -39.82 -14.61
N THR A 4 -80.92 -40.38 -15.13
CA THR A 4 -79.74 -40.77 -14.33
C THR A 4 -78.70 -39.66 -14.39
N SER A 5 -78.41 -39.06 -13.23
CA SER A 5 -77.26 -38.17 -12.99
C SER A 5 -75.96 -38.99 -12.97
N TYR A 6 -74.94 -38.53 -13.69
CA TYR A 6 -73.57 -39.04 -13.57
C TYR A 6 -72.71 -37.98 -12.86
N LEU A 7 -72.20 -38.34 -11.68
CA LEU A 7 -71.24 -37.57 -10.90
C LEU A 7 -69.83 -37.88 -11.41
N GLN A 8 -69.13 -36.90 -12.01
CA GLN A 8 -67.72 -37.04 -12.39
C GLN A 8 -66.82 -36.63 -11.21
N ILE A 9 -66.03 -37.56 -10.70
CA ILE A 9 -64.99 -37.34 -9.70
C ILE A 9 -63.68 -37.07 -10.44
N LEU A 10 -63.19 -35.82 -10.40
CA LEU A 10 -61.88 -35.42 -10.90
C LEU A 10 -60.80 -35.72 -9.83
N LEU A 11 -59.99 -36.75 -10.06
CA LEU A 11 -58.76 -36.99 -9.29
C LEU A 11 -57.64 -36.06 -9.79
N PHE A 12 -57.26 -35.07 -8.98
CA PHE A 12 -56.04 -34.30 -9.17
C PHE A 12 -54.84 -35.11 -8.66
N PHE A 13 -54.01 -35.62 -9.56
CA PHE A 13 -52.69 -36.15 -9.22
C PHE A 13 -51.72 -34.97 -9.02
N LEU A 14 -51.37 -34.69 -7.76
CA LEU A 14 -50.26 -33.83 -7.40
C LEU A 14 -48.94 -34.53 -7.78
N LEU A 15 -48.38 -34.16 -8.93
CA LEU A 15 -46.99 -34.47 -9.28
C LEU A 15 -46.08 -33.64 -8.37
N ALA A 16 -45.61 -34.24 -7.28
CA ALA A 16 -44.50 -33.70 -6.50
C ALA A 16 -43.22 -33.82 -7.34
N SER A 17 -42.87 -32.76 -8.06
CA SER A 17 -41.57 -32.62 -8.69
C SER A 17 -40.52 -32.41 -7.59
N THR A 18 -39.79 -33.46 -7.23
CA THR A 18 -38.56 -33.32 -6.45
C THR A 18 -37.50 -32.69 -7.37
N SER A 19 -37.45 -31.36 -7.41
CA SER A 19 -36.31 -30.63 -7.98
C SER A 19 -35.13 -30.82 -7.05
N SER A 20 -34.38 -31.91 -7.25
CA SER A 20 -33.06 -32.03 -6.64
C SER A 20 -32.18 -30.99 -7.32
N ALA A 21 -32.04 -29.81 -6.72
CA ALA A 21 -31.08 -28.80 -7.15
C ALA A 21 -29.69 -29.45 -7.08
N ARG A 22 -29.20 -29.92 -8.24
CA ARG A 22 -27.86 -30.49 -8.34
C ARG A 22 -26.90 -29.32 -8.20
N VAL A 23 -26.28 -29.18 -7.03
CA VAL A 23 -25.22 -28.19 -6.82
C VAL A 23 -24.17 -28.42 -7.91
N PRO A 24 -23.83 -27.40 -8.73
CA PRO A 24 -22.80 -27.54 -9.74
C PRO A 24 -21.52 -28.04 -9.09
N ALA A 25 -20.82 -28.98 -9.75
CA ALA A 25 -19.50 -29.39 -9.29
C ALA A 25 -18.59 -28.16 -9.28
N VAL A 26 -17.86 -27.97 -8.18
CA VAL A 26 -16.89 -26.87 -8.06
C VAL A 26 -15.84 -27.03 -9.17
N GLU A 27 -15.54 -25.97 -9.91
CA GLU A 27 -14.42 -25.94 -10.85
C GLU A 27 -13.11 -25.98 -10.05
N THR A 28 -12.53 -27.16 -9.88
CA THR A 28 -11.27 -27.33 -9.14
C THR A 28 -10.07 -27.19 -10.07
N PHE A 29 -8.96 -26.67 -9.54
CA PHE A 29 -7.67 -26.67 -10.22
C PHE A 29 -6.53 -26.79 -9.21
N SER A 30 -5.35 -27.16 -9.69
CA SER A 30 -4.11 -27.09 -8.92
C SER A 30 -2.96 -26.73 -9.84
N TYR A 31 -2.34 -25.57 -9.60
CA TYR A 31 -1.21 -25.08 -10.37
C TYR A 31 0.05 -25.08 -9.51
N SER A 32 1.11 -25.73 -10.00
CA SER A 32 2.41 -25.80 -9.33
C SER A 32 3.30 -24.64 -9.74
N ASN A 33 4.01 -24.06 -8.75
CA ASN A 33 5.12 -23.15 -8.95
C ASN A 33 6.33 -23.94 -9.48
N SER A 34 6.37 -24.14 -10.80
CA SER A 34 7.43 -24.89 -11.47
C SER A 34 7.56 -24.48 -12.93
N GLY A 35 8.73 -24.73 -13.53
CA GLY A 35 8.99 -24.44 -14.94
C GLY A 35 9.84 -23.19 -15.16
N GLU A 36 9.96 -22.79 -16.41
CA GLU A 36 10.77 -21.66 -16.84
C GLU A 36 10.18 -20.32 -16.41
N PHE A 37 11.05 -19.33 -16.20
CA PHE A 37 10.64 -17.96 -15.94
C PHE A 37 10.17 -17.27 -17.22
N GLY A 38 9.28 -16.29 -17.05
CA GLY A 38 8.79 -15.46 -18.15
C GLY A 38 9.89 -14.56 -18.73
N PRO A 39 9.81 -14.23 -20.04
CA PRO A 39 10.91 -13.58 -20.74
C PRO A 39 10.96 -12.04 -20.62
N TYR A 40 9.91 -11.39 -20.11
CA TYR A 40 9.82 -9.91 -20.07
C TYR A 40 10.19 -9.34 -18.71
N ILE A 41 10.47 -8.04 -18.63
CA ILE A 41 10.86 -7.38 -17.39
C ILE A 41 9.64 -7.25 -16.46
N ALA A 42 9.79 -7.68 -15.22
CA ALA A 42 8.88 -7.38 -14.13
C ALA A 42 9.52 -6.37 -13.17
N GLU A 43 8.69 -5.64 -12.42
CA GLU A 43 9.19 -4.71 -11.42
C GLU A 43 10.06 -5.42 -10.36
N TYR A 44 10.94 -4.65 -9.72
CA TYR A 44 11.95 -5.14 -8.77
C TYR A 44 12.98 -6.10 -9.35
N GLY A 45 13.10 -6.19 -10.69
CA GLY A 45 13.96 -7.18 -11.34
C GLY A 45 13.54 -8.62 -11.01
N ALA A 46 12.26 -8.84 -10.71
CA ALA A 46 11.76 -10.13 -10.30
C ALA A 46 11.72 -11.12 -11.47
N ASN A 47 12.01 -12.38 -11.18
CA ASN A 47 11.60 -13.48 -12.04
C ASN A 47 10.13 -13.81 -11.75
N TYR A 48 9.42 -14.36 -12.74
CA TYR A 48 8.01 -14.72 -12.57
C TYR A 48 7.59 -15.92 -13.43
N ARG A 49 6.54 -16.61 -13.00
CA ARG A 49 5.90 -17.75 -13.70
C ARG A 49 4.40 -17.51 -13.75
N VAL A 50 3.86 -17.37 -14.95
CA VAL A 50 2.43 -17.07 -15.14
C VAL A 50 1.56 -18.29 -14.91
N LEU A 51 0.36 -18.08 -14.38
CA LEU A 51 -0.69 -19.07 -14.26
C LEU A 51 -1.75 -18.86 -15.36
N PRO A 52 -2.54 -19.90 -15.71
CA PRO A 52 -3.58 -19.79 -16.73
C PRO A 52 -4.74 -18.83 -16.39
N ILE A 53 -4.85 -18.37 -15.15
CA ILE A 53 -5.90 -17.44 -14.71
C ILE A 53 -5.52 -16.02 -15.12
N ALA A 54 -6.20 -15.50 -16.15
CA ALA A 54 -5.92 -14.20 -16.74
C ALA A 54 -7.19 -13.50 -17.23
N THR A 55 -7.17 -12.18 -17.24
CA THR A 55 -8.16 -11.30 -17.87
C THR A 55 -7.43 -10.01 -18.18
N SER A 56 -7.18 -9.72 -19.47
CA SER A 56 -6.31 -8.62 -19.87
C SER A 56 -6.69 -7.30 -19.19
N PRO A 57 -5.72 -6.53 -18.66
CA PRO A 57 -4.27 -6.73 -18.69
C PRO A 57 -3.72 -7.55 -17.50
N PHE A 58 -4.58 -8.20 -16.72
CA PHE A 58 -4.24 -8.92 -15.50
C PHE A 58 -3.95 -10.41 -15.74
N GLN A 59 -3.00 -10.96 -14.98
CA GLN A 59 -2.73 -12.39 -14.95
C GLN A 59 -2.14 -12.81 -13.61
N LEU A 60 -2.56 -13.95 -13.06
CA LEU A 60 -1.93 -14.50 -11.86
C LEU A 60 -0.56 -15.08 -12.20
N CYS A 61 0.39 -14.96 -11.26
CA CYS A 61 1.74 -15.49 -11.40
C CYS A 61 2.39 -15.74 -10.05
N PHE A 62 3.39 -16.62 -10.02
CA PHE A 62 4.40 -16.62 -8.97
C PHE A 62 5.51 -15.64 -9.35
N PHE A 63 6.04 -14.87 -8.42
CA PHE A 63 7.23 -14.04 -8.64
C PHE A 63 8.24 -14.19 -7.50
N ASN A 64 9.51 -13.94 -7.79
CA ASN A 64 10.56 -13.86 -6.78
C ASN A 64 11.64 -12.84 -7.14
N SER A 65 12.02 -12.02 -6.16
CA SER A 65 13.21 -11.16 -6.20
C SER A 65 14.37 -11.73 -5.37
N THR A 66 14.08 -12.72 -4.53
CA THR A 66 15.08 -13.47 -3.77
C THR A 66 15.02 -14.93 -4.23
N PRO A 67 16.16 -15.56 -4.58
CA PRO A 67 16.18 -16.96 -5.00
C PRO A 67 15.48 -17.88 -3.99
N GLY A 68 14.55 -18.71 -4.47
CA GLY A 68 13.82 -19.67 -3.65
C GLY A 68 12.65 -19.11 -2.82
N ALA A 69 12.42 -17.79 -2.80
CA ALA A 69 11.33 -17.16 -2.05
C ALA A 69 10.27 -16.57 -2.99
N PHE A 70 9.18 -17.31 -3.20
CA PHE A 70 8.13 -16.99 -4.15
C PHE A 70 6.88 -16.40 -3.50
N TYR A 71 6.21 -15.53 -4.26
CA TYR A 71 4.97 -14.88 -3.90
C TYR A 71 3.95 -15.09 -5.02
N LEU A 72 2.72 -15.47 -4.66
CA LEU A 72 1.62 -15.53 -5.59
C LEU A 72 1.01 -14.13 -5.72
N ALA A 73 1.02 -13.58 -6.93
CA ALA A 73 0.57 -12.22 -7.21
C ALA A 73 -0.30 -12.11 -8.46
N LEU A 74 -1.08 -11.04 -8.51
CA LEU A 74 -1.72 -10.56 -9.71
C LEU A 74 -0.80 -9.55 -10.40
N ARG A 75 -0.29 -9.90 -11.58
CA ARG A 75 0.44 -8.94 -12.42
C ARG A 75 -0.51 -8.16 -13.32
N MET A 76 -0.10 -6.97 -13.72
CA MET A 76 -0.78 -6.07 -14.65
C MET A 76 0.19 -5.63 -15.76
N ALA A 77 -0.36 -5.32 -16.93
CA ALA A 77 0.24 -5.02 -18.24
C ALA A 77 0.18 -6.17 -19.27
N THR A 78 0.16 -5.79 -20.54
CA THR A 78 0.07 -6.72 -21.68
C THR A 78 1.47 -7.07 -22.18
N ARG A 79 1.64 -8.26 -22.76
CA ARG A 79 2.93 -8.63 -23.39
C ARG A 79 3.26 -7.74 -24.59
N ARG A 80 2.23 -7.26 -25.28
CA ARG A 80 2.35 -6.41 -26.46
C ARG A 80 3.04 -5.08 -26.17
N SER A 81 2.84 -4.51 -24.98
CA SER A 81 3.40 -3.21 -24.63
C SER A 81 4.88 -3.22 -24.30
N GLU A 82 5.49 -4.41 -24.21
CA GLU A 82 6.85 -4.65 -23.72
C GLU A 82 7.19 -3.87 -22.44
N SER A 83 6.15 -3.45 -21.70
CA SER A 83 6.26 -2.60 -20.53
C SER A 83 6.39 -3.46 -19.30
N ILE A 84 6.99 -2.87 -18.27
CA ILE A 84 7.27 -3.55 -17.01
C ILE A 84 5.99 -4.17 -16.45
N PHE A 85 6.00 -5.47 -16.12
CA PHE A 85 4.89 -6.08 -15.38
C PHE A 85 4.91 -5.63 -13.93
N ARG A 86 3.76 -5.15 -13.46
CA ARG A 86 3.58 -4.68 -12.08
C ARG A 86 2.67 -5.62 -11.29
N PHE A 87 3.06 -5.94 -10.06
CA PHE A 87 2.33 -6.79 -9.13
C PHE A 87 1.36 -5.93 -8.31
N VAL A 88 0.07 -5.96 -8.64
CA VAL A 88 -0.95 -5.08 -8.05
C VAL A 88 -1.71 -5.71 -6.88
N TRP A 89 -1.45 -6.99 -6.59
CA TRP A 89 -1.98 -7.71 -5.44
C TRP A 89 -1.12 -8.94 -5.15
N THR A 90 -0.91 -9.30 -3.88
CA THR A 90 -0.14 -10.47 -3.46
C THR A 90 -0.88 -11.27 -2.38
N ALA A 91 -0.99 -12.60 -2.55
CA ALA A 91 -1.71 -13.45 -1.60
C ALA A 91 -0.93 -13.71 -0.30
N ASN A 92 0.40 -13.76 -0.38
CA ASN A 92 1.28 -14.15 0.72
C ASN A 92 2.42 -13.14 1.00
N PRO A 93 2.14 -11.84 1.15
CA PRO A 93 3.16 -10.78 1.19
C PRO A 93 4.16 -10.90 2.36
N THR A 94 3.81 -11.63 3.43
CA THR A 94 4.66 -11.78 4.62
C THR A 94 5.34 -13.13 4.74
N ARG A 95 4.95 -14.11 3.90
CA ARG A 95 5.42 -15.49 4.02
C ARG A 95 5.62 -16.09 2.63
N PRO A 96 6.84 -16.03 2.07
CA PRO A 96 7.13 -16.63 0.77
C PRO A 96 6.95 -18.15 0.83
N VAL A 97 6.77 -18.75 -0.35
CA VAL A 97 6.73 -20.19 -0.57
C VAL A 97 7.91 -20.66 -1.41
N GLY A 98 8.20 -21.95 -1.39
CA GLY A 98 9.26 -22.55 -2.18
C GLY A 98 8.88 -22.91 -3.62
N GLU A 99 9.84 -23.54 -4.29
CA GLU A 99 9.61 -24.30 -5.51
C GLU A 99 8.56 -25.40 -5.28
N LYS A 100 7.76 -25.70 -6.30
CA LYS A 100 6.67 -26.70 -6.27
C LYS A 100 5.51 -26.40 -5.31
N ALA A 101 5.45 -25.21 -4.72
CA ALA A 101 4.26 -24.72 -4.03
C ALA A 101 3.04 -24.75 -4.98
N THR A 102 1.85 -25.01 -4.46
CA THR A 102 0.64 -25.22 -5.25
C THR A 102 -0.42 -24.17 -4.93
N PHE A 103 -0.98 -23.55 -5.97
CA PHE A 103 -2.17 -22.71 -5.89
C PHE A 103 -3.37 -23.49 -6.42
N SER A 104 -4.37 -23.72 -5.56
CA SER A 104 -5.43 -24.67 -5.85
C SER A 104 -6.79 -24.17 -5.36
N LEU A 105 -7.83 -24.41 -6.16
CA LEU A 105 -9.22 -24.36 -5.71
C LEU A 105 -9.67 -25.80 -5.42
N LEU A 106 -9.88 -26.10 -4.14
CA LEU A 106 -10.20 -27.45 -3.67
C LEU A 106 -11.67 -27.80 -3.91
N SER A 107 -11.99 -29.10 -3.86
CA SER A 107 -13.38 -29.59 -3.93
C SER A 107 -14.27 -29.09 -2.79
N SER A 108 -13.67 -28.69 -1.66
CA SER A 108 -14.36 -28.00 -0.58
C SER A 108 -14.76 -26.56 -0.94
N GLY A 109 -14.26 -26.01 -2.04
CA GLY A 109 -14.44 -24.60 -2.40
C GLY A 109 -13.46 -23.65 -1.73
N ASP A 110 -12.43 -24.16 -1.05
CA ASP A 110 -11.38 -23.34 -0.44
C ASP A 110 -10.26 -23.06 -1.46
N LEU A 111 -9.92 -21.79 -1.64
CA LEU A 111 -8.79 -21.36 -2.47
C LEU A 111 -7.54 -21.29 -1.60
N ARG A 112 -6.52 -22.07 -1.93
CA ARG A 112 -5.31 -22.19 -1.10
C ARG A 112 -4.03 -21.98 -1.88
N LEU A 113 -3.06 -21.41 -1.18
CA LEU A 113 -1.64 -21.53 -1.50
C LEU A 113 -1.00 -22.47 -0.47
N THR A 114 -0.44 -23.58 -0.92
CA THR A 114 0.21 -24.58 -0.07
C THR A 114 1.66 -24.73 -0.51
N ASP A 115 2.60 -24.66 0.42
CA ASP A 115 4.01 -24.87 0.12
C ASP A 115 4.32 -26.37 -0.12
N ALA A 116 5.49 -26.69 -0.65
CA ALA A 116 5.88 -28.06 -1.00
C ALA A 116 5.96 -29.01 0.20
N ASP A 117 6.14 -28.47 1.41
CA ASP A 117 6.11 -29.23 2.67
C ASP A 117 4.68 -29.52 3.17
N GLY A 118 3.65 -29.05 2.45
CA GLY A 118 2.24 -29.19 2.82
C GLY A 118 1.71 -28.07 3.72
N SER A 119 2.52 -27.09 4.10
CA SER A 119 2.08 -25.97 4.92
C SER A 119 1.14 -25.04 4.13
N VAL A 120 -0.02 -24.71 4.71
CA VAL A 120 -0.97 -23.77 4.10
C VAL A 120 -0.55 -22.34 4.39
N VAL A 121 -0.20 -21.59 3.35
CA VAL A 121 0.33 -20.22 3.43
C VAL A 121 -0.76 -19.18 3.28
N PHE A 122 -1.74 -19.46 2.44
CA PHE A 122 -2.92 -18.63 2.24
C PHE A 122 -4.15 -19.53 2.09
N SER A 123 -5.29 -19.08 2.62
CA SER A 123 -6.61 -19.69 2.44
C SER A 123 -7.67 -18.58 2.38
N SER A 124 -8.61 -18.70 1.46
CA SER A 124 -9.78 -17.80 1.39
C SER A 124 -10.78 -18.02 2.52
N GLY A 125 -10.67 -19.13 3.27
CA GLY A 125 -11.60 -19.47 4.34
C GLY A 125 -13.00 -19.78 3.80
N THR A 126 -13.10 -20.32 2.59
CA THR A 126 -14.38 -20.58 1.89
C THR A 126 -14.76 -22.05 1.83
N ALA A 127 -14.00 -22.92 2.51
CA ALA A 127 -14.35 -24.33 2.65
C ALA A 127 -15.81 -24.54 3.04
N ASN A 128 -16.52 -25.35 2.26
CA ASN A 128 -17.92 -25.73 2.40
C ASN A 128 -18.92 -24.55 2.39
N LYS A 129 -18.53 -23.38 1.86
CA LYS A 129 -19.43 -22.22 1.71
C LYS A 129 -20.20 -22.19 0.39
N GLY A 130 -20.10 -23.24 -0.43
CA GLY A 130 -20.82 -23.34 -1.70
C GLY A 130 -20.17 -22.60 -2.87
N VAL A 131 -18.85 -22.41 -2.84
CA VAL A 131 -18.08 -21.87 -3.98
C VAL A 131 -18.28 -22.78 -5.19
N SER A 132 -18.60 -22.20 -6.34
CA SER A 132 -18.76 -22.90 -7.62
C SER A 132 -17.56 -22.66 -8.55
N SER A 133 -17.04 -21.43 -8.60
CA SER A 133 -15.93 -21.05 -9.48
C SER A 133 -15.14 -19.86 -8.94
N LEU A 134 -13.93 -19.70 -9.47
CA LEU A 134 -13.10 -18.50 -9.33
C LEU A 134 -13.21 -17.66 -10.61
N ARG A 135 -13.33 -16.35 -10.48
CA ARG A 135 -13.32 -15.41 -11.61
C ARG A 135 -12.33 -14.28 -11.35
N LEU A 136 -11.53 -13.97 -12.35
CA LEU A 136 -10.76 -12.73 -12.39
C LEU A 136 -11.58 -11.72 -13.19
N LEU A 137 -12.00 -10.63 -12.56
CA LEU A 137 -12.83 -9.59 -13.18
C LEU A 137 -11.97 -8.61 -13.98
N PRO A 138 -12.55 -7.87 -14.95
CA PRO A 138 -11.81 -6.90 -15.77
C PRO A 138 -11.13 -5.76 -15.00
N ASN A 139 -11.56 -5.48 -13.77
CA ASN A 139 -10.91 -4.49 -12.88
C ASN A 139 -9.81 -5.10 -12.01
N GLY A 140 -9.44 -6.37 -12.22
CA GLY A 140 -8.42 -7.07 -11.44
C GLY A 140 -8.93 -7.72 -10.15
N ASN A 141 -10.23 -7.62 -9.83
CA ASN A 141 -10.77 -8.27 -8.65
C ASN A 141 -10.87 -9.80 -8.86
N ILE A 142 -10.29 -10.59 -7.96
CA ILE A 142 -10.41 -12.05 -7.96
C ILE A 142 -11.55 -12.40 -7.03
N VAL A 143 -12.61 -13.02 -7.56
CA VAL A 143 -13.81 -13.37 -6.79
C VAL A 143 -14.02 -14.89 -6.77
N LEU A 144 -14.43 -15.41 -5.62
CA LEU A 144 -15.03 -16.74 -5.50
C LEU A 144 -16.54 -16.56 -5.43
N VAL A 145 -17.28 -17.21 -6.32
CA VAL A 145 -18.74 -17.06 -6.43
C VAL A 145 -19.45 -18.38 -6.18
N ASP A 146 -20.69 -18.32 -5.72
CA ASP A 146 -21.58 -19.49 -5.69
C ASP A 146 -22.23 -19.77 -7.05
N ALA A 147 -23.07 -20.80 -7.13
CA ALA A 147 -23.77 -21.18 -8.36
C ALA A 147 -24.74 -20.09 -8.86
N GLY A 148 -25.21 -19.22 -7.96
CA GLY A 148 -26.07 -18.08 -8.28
C GLY A 148 -25.30 -16.82 -8.66
N GLY A 149 -23.97 -16.86 -8.68
CA GLY A 149 -23.11 -15.71 -9.01
C GLY A 149 -22.88 -14.74 -7.86
N ARG A 150 -23.31 -15.06 -6.63
CA ARG A 150 -23.04 -14.22 -5.46
C ARG A 150 -21.58 -14.40 -5.02
N THR A 151 -20.90 -13.27 -4.80
CA THR A 151 -19.53 -13.25 -4.27
C THR A 151 -19.49 -13.74 -2.83
N LEU A 152 -18.68 -14.76 -2.57
CA LEU A 152 -18.42 -15.35 -1.26
C LEU A 152 -17.08 -14.88 -0.66
N TRP A 153 -16.13 -14.51 -1.53
CA TRP A 153 -14.83 -13.96 -1.17
C TRP A 153 -14.31 -13.13 -2.35
N GLN A 154 -13.54 -12.08 -2.07
CA GLN A 154 -12.90 -11.27 -3.11
C GLN A 154 -11.53 -10.73 -2.68
N SER A 155 -10.59 -10.61 -3.62
CA SER A 155 -9.25 -10.06 -3.33
C SER A 155 -9.28 -8.59 -2.92
N PHE A 156 -10.29 -7.84 -3.36
CA PHE A 156 -10.46 -6.43 -3.03
C PHE A 156 -10.65 -6.17 -1.52
N ASP A 157 -11.13 -7.15 -0.76
CA ASP A 157 -11.27 -7.05 0.71
C ASP A 157 -9.94 -7.32 1.45
N HIS A 158 -8.90 -7.71 0.72
CA HIS A 158 -7.57 -8.08 1.21
C HIS A 158 -6.47 -7.30 0.46
N PRO A 159 -6.44 -5.96 0.55
CA PRO A 159 -5.43 -5.15 -0.14
C PRO A 159 -4.01 -5.42 0.38
N THR A 160 -3.01 -5.15 -0.46
CA THR A 160 -1.58 -5.24 -0.13
C THR A 160 -0.97 -3.84 0.00
N ASP A 161 -0.12 -3.45 -0.94
CA ASP A 161 0.49 -2.13 -1.11
C ASP A 161 -0.33 -1.22 -2.02
N SER A 162 -1.27 -1.79 -2.78
CA SER A 162 -1.97 -1.15 -3.89
C SER A 162 -3.50 -1.16 -3.73
N LEU A 163 -4.15 -0.16 -4.31
CA LEU A 163 -5.60 -0.02 -4.44
C LEU A 163 -5.96 0.17 -5.92
N LEU A 164 -6.68 -0.80 -6.51
CA LEU A 164 -7.11 -0.77 -7.91
C LEU A 164 -8.37 0.08 -8.09
N VAL A 165 -8.63 0.54 -9.32
CA VAL A 165 -9.88 1.27 -9.64
C VAL A 165 -11.11 0.41 -9.29
N GLY A 166 -12.05 1.02 -8.56
CA GLY A 166 -13.25 0.38 -8.00
C GLY A 166 -13.02 -0.29 -6.64
N GLN A 167 -11.78 -0.38 -6.15
CA GLN A 167 -11.48 -0.95 -4.84
C GLN A 167 -11.70 0.09 -3.73
N SER A 168 -12.21 -0.37 -2.60
CA SER A 168 -12.46 0.44 -1.41
C SER A 168 -11.56 0.03 -0.24
N LEU A 169 -11.08 1.01 0.51
CA LEU A 169 -10.30 0.84 1.73
C LEU A 169 -11.10 1.39 2.93
N PRO A 170 -11.71 0.51 3.75
CA PRO A 170 -12.44 0.90 4.95
C PRO A 170 -11.57 1.53 6.03
N VAL A 171 -12.18 2.34 6.89
CA VAL A 171 -11.54 2.81 8.13
C VAL A 171 -11.03 1.63 8.95
N GLY A 172 -9.80 1.77 9.47
CA GLY A 172 -9.08 0.73 10.21
C GLY A 172 -8.32 -0.26 9.32
N LYS A 173 -8.46 -0.16 8.00
CA LYS A 173 -7.62 -0.89 7.04
C LYS A 173 -6.45 -0.02 6.58
N LYS A 174 -5.45 -0.68 5.99
CA LYS A 174 -4.22 -0.04 5.54
C LYS A 174 -3.69 -0.69 4.27
N LEU A 175 -2.95 0.09 3.48
CA LEU A 175 -2.01 -0.41 2.51
C LEU A 175 -0.63 -0.47 3.16
N VAL A 176 0.16 -1.50 2.88
CA VAL A 176 1.50 -1.69 3.44
C VAL A 176 2.48 -1.80 2.30
N SER A 177 3.51 -0.97 2.27
CA SER A 177 4.54 -1.05 1.22
C SER A 177 5.21 -2.42 1.21
N ARG A 178 5.79 -2.81 0.08
CA ARG A 178 6.35 -4.15 -0.15
C ARG A 178 7.28 -4.65 0.95
N LEU A 179 8.15 -3.79 1.48
CA LEU A 179 9.10 -4.13 2.54
C LEU A 179 8.52 -4.00 3.97
N GLY A 180 7.26 -3.57 4.09
CA GLY A 180 6.60 -3.40 5.38
C GLY A 180 6.93 -2.09 6.11
N THR A 181 7.86 -1.29 5.60
CA THR A 181 8.36 -0.07 6.26
C THR A 181 7.31 1.03 6.35
N TYR A 182 6.43 1.15 5.35
CA TYR A 182 5.46 2.24 5.27
C TYR A 182 4.03 1.74 5.16
N SER A 183 3.09 2.57 5.57
CA SER A 183 1.66 2.30 5.37
C SER A 183 0.86 3.55 5.13
N LEU A 184 -0.13 3.43 4.24
CA LEU A 184 -1.26 4.34 4.17
C LEU A 184 -2.36 3.77 5.06
N ILE A 185 -2.81 4.53 6.05
CA ILE A 185 -3.87 4.11 6.98
C ILE A 185 -5.06 5.05 6.83
N VAL A 186 -6.25 4.47 6.71
CA VAL A 186 -7.52 5.20 6.73
C VAL A 186 -8.06 5.16 8.16
N ASP A 187 -8.17 6.31 8.81
CA ASP A 187 -8.76 6.46 10.13
C ASP A 187 -9.96 7.42 10.11
N THR A 188 -10.56 7.69 11.26
CA THR A 188 -11.75 8.57 11.35
C THR A 188 -11.44 10.04 11.04
N GLY A 189 -10.17 10.44 11.10
CA GLY A 189 -9.65 11.77 10.81
C GLY A 189 -9.06 11.92 9.41
N GLY A 190 -9.16 10.89 8.54
CA GLY A 190 -8.73 10.95 7.15
C GLY A 190 -7.75 9.85 6.76
N LEU A 191 -6.87 10.15 5.81
CA LEU A 191 -5.77 9.28 5.40
C LEU A 191 -4.44 9.84 5.90
N GLY A 192 -3.58 8.95 6.37
CA GLY A 192 -2.23 9.30 6.78
C GLY A 192 -1.20 8.30 6.28
N LEU A 193 0.00 8.79 6.03
CA LEU A 193 1.17 8.00 5.71
C LEU A 193 2.04 7.82 6.96
N TYR A 194 2.41 6.58 7.23
CA TYR A 194 3.04 6.17 8.48
C TYR A 194 4.30 5.34 8.26
N ILE A 195 5.30 5.54 9.12
CA ILE A 195 6.46 4.66 9.27
C ILE A 195 6.10 3.57 10.29
N ASN A 196 6.24 2.31 9.90
CA ASN A 196 5.97 1.15 10.74
C ASN A 196 7.20 0.75 11.55
N ASN A 197 6.96 0.03 12.65
CA ASN A 197 8.01 -0.64 13.44
C ASN A 197 9.14 0.29 13.91
N VAL A 198 8.83 1.56 14.18
CA VAL A 198 9.79 2.51 14.75
C VAL A 198 10.18 2.06 16.16
N ALA A 199 11.48 1.95 16.42
CA ALA A 199 12.00 1.50 17.70
C ALA A 199 11.47 2.37 18.87
N GLY A 200 11.03 1.71 19.94
CA GLY A 200 10.46 2.39 21.11
C GLY A 200 9.02 2.88 20.95
N MET A 201 8.39 2.68 19.79
CA MET A 201 7.00 3.08 19.55
C MET A 201 6.09 1.85 19.39
N SER A 202 4.93 1.89 20.07
CA SER A 202 3.89 0.86 19.93
C SER A 202 2.90 1.15 18.79
N LYS A 203 2.93 2.37 18.24
CA LYS A 203 2.09 2.82 17.14
C LYS A 203 2.97 3.31 15.98
N PRO A 204 2.54 3.15 14.72
CA PRO A 204 3.23 3.74 13.58
C PRO A 204 3.37 5.26 13.72
N LEU A 205 4.45 5.81 13.19
CA LEU A 205 4.76 7.23 13.24
C LEU A 205 4.21 7.95 12.01
N LEU A 206 3.29 8.90 12.20
CA LEU A 206 2.74 9.71 11.12
C LEU A 206 3.82 10.64 10.54
N TYR A 207 3.99 10.63 9.22
CA TYR A 207 4.91 11.55 8.54
C TYR A 207 4.25 12.40 7.44
N SER A 208 3.02 12.09 7.02
CA SER A 208 2.28 12.99 6.12
C SER A 208 0.77 12.76 6.17
N THR A 209 0.03 13.87 6.08
CA THR A 209 -1.39 13.91 5.70
C THR A 209 -1.60 14.82 4.49
N ALA A 210 -0.58 14.94 3.63
CA ALA A 210 -0.55 15.79 2.44
C ALA A 210 -0.96 17.24 2.70
N ASP A 211 -0.16 17.97 3.49
CA ASP A 211 -0.42 19.37 3.89
C ASP A 211 -1.89 19.64 4.36
N GLY A 212 -2.55 18.62 4.91
CA GLY A 212 -3.92 18.67 5.42
C GLY A 212 -5.00 18.21 4.44
N ILE A 213 -4.68 18.01 3.15
CA ILE A 213 -5.62 17.60 2.09
C ILE A 213 -6.24 16.24 2.41
N MET A 214 -5.47 15.30 2.96
CA MET A 214 -5.97 13.98 3.32
C MET A 214 -6.69 13.95 4.67
N ARG A 215 -6.79 15.08 5.40
CA ARG A 215 -7.48 15.14 6.70
C ARG A 215 -8.97 15.43 6.53
N ILE A 216 -9.77 14.82 7.39
CA ILE A 216 -11.21 14.96 7.42
C ILE A 216 -11.62 15.25 8.87
N GLU A 217 -11.80 16.53 9.19
CA GLU A 217 -12.15 16.94 10.55
C GLU A 217 -13.61 16.61 10.87
N ASN A 218 -13.84 15.73 11.86
CA ASN A 218 -15.14 15.44 12.46
C ASN A 218 -16.26 15.00 11.49
N LYS A 219 -15.94 14.32 10.37
CA LYS A 219 -16.96 13.93 9.38
C LYS A 219 -17.31 12.44 9.29
N GLY A 220 -16.82 11.59 10.20
CA GLY A 220 -17.29 10.20 10.31
C GLY A 220 -17.03 9.33 9.07
N LEU A 221 -15.84 9.46 8.46
CA LEU A 221 -15.38 8.65 7.33
C LEU A 221 -15.65 7.16 7.58
N LYS A 222 -16.10 6.45 6.54
CA LYS A 222 -16.32 5.00 6.60
C LYS A 222 -15.35 4.22 5.74
N LEU A 223 -15.12 4.68 4.52
CA LEU A 223 -14.21 4.06 3.58
C LEU A 223 -13.79 5.08 2.52
N VAL A 224 -12.70 4.77 1.84
CA VAL A 224 -12.19 5.52 0.69
C VAL A 224 -12.20 4.61 -0.53
N THR A 225 -12.78 5.05 -1.64
CA THR A 225 -12.80 4.29 -2.91
C THR A 225 -11.88 4.96 -3.91
N PHE A 226 -11.03 4.19 -4.59
CA PHE A 226 -10.26 4.70 -5.73
C PHE A 226 -11.09 4.54 -7.00
N GLU A 227 -11.38 5.64 -7.68
CA GLU A 227 -12.31 5.71 -8.80
C GLU A 227 -11.61 6.31 -10.03
N ALA A 228 -12.08 5.89 -11.21
CA ALA A 228 -11.76 6.50 -12.49
C ALA A 228 -13.07 6.90 -13.16
N GLU A 229 -13.39 8.18 -13.11
CA GLU A 229 -14.63 8.71 -13.67
C GLU A 229 -14.42 9.26 -15.08
N PRO A 230 -15.25 8.88 -16.07
CA PRO A 230 -15.20 9.50 -17.38
C PRO A 230 -15.65 10.97 -17.30
N LEU A 231 -14.90 11.86 -17.94
CA LEU A 231 -15.29 13.26 -18.15
C LEU A 231 -15.85 13.40 -19.56
N THR A 232 -17.14 13.74 -19.66
CA THR A 232 -17.90 13.85 -20.90
C THR A 232 -18.53 15.25 -21.02
N GLU A 233 -18.53 15.85 -22.21
CA GLU A 233 -19.24 17.12 -22.45
C GLU A 233 -20.75 16.92 -22.64
N SER A 234 -21.15 15.78 -23.21
CA SER A 234 -22.55 15.37 -23.36
C SER A 234 -22.68 13.85 -23.30
N GLU A 235 -23.87 13.33 -23.00
CA GLU A 235 -24.14 11.89 -22.94
C GLU A 235 -23.94 11.15 -24.29
N ASN A 236 -23.91 11.90 -25.40
CA ASN A 236 -23.79 11.35 -26.75
C ASN A 236 -22.35 11.27 -27.26
N GLU A 237 -21.38 11.81 -26.50
CA GLU A 237 -19.97 11.80 -26.87
C GLU A 237 -19.16 10.90 -25.94
N GLY A 238 -18.07 10.33 -26.47
CA GLY A 238 -17.13 9.58 -25.65
C GLY A 238 -16.40 10.49 -24.65
N PRO A 239 -15.84 9.94 -23.57
CA PRO A 239 -15.08 10.75 -22.61
C PRO A 239 -13.84 11.36 -23.26
N TYR A 240 -13.63 12.65 -23.05
CA TYR A 240 -12.42 13.36 -23.51
C TYR A 240 -11.25 13.22 -22.53
N ALA A 241 -11.53 12.83 -21.28
CA ALA A 241 -10.56 12.57 -20.24
C ALA A 241 -11.17 11.66 -19.17
N TYR A 242 -10.34 11.21 -18.23
CA TYR A 242 -10.78 10.53 -17.01
C TYR A 242 -10.26 11.29 -15.80
N GLU A 243 -11.07 11.36 -14.75
CA GLU A 243 -10.65 11.87 -13.44
C GLU A 243 -10.35 10.69 -12.52
N LEU A 244 -9.09 10.57 -12.11
CA LEU A 244 -8.67 9.64 -11.07
C LEU A 244 -8.84 10.32 -9.72
N ARG A 245 -9.56 9.68 -8.81
CA ARG A 245 -9.88 10.28 -7.52
C ARG A 245 -10.04 9.27 -6.40
N LEU A 246 -9.81 9.74 -5.18
CA LEU A 246 -10.23 9.08 -3.96
C LEU A 246 -11.57 9.67 -3.51
N SER A 247 -12.62 8.85 -3.55
CA SER A 247 -13.96 9.20 -3.09
C SER A 247 -14.12 8.86 -1.62
N LEU A 248 -14.45 9.87 -0.81
CA LEU A 248 -14.55 9.77 0.65
C LEU A 248 -16.01 9.51 1.04
N GLN A 249 -16.32 8.32 1.53
CA GLN A 249 -17.70 7.93 1.84
C GLN A 249 -18.09 8.18 3.30
N PRO A 250 -19.36 8.56 3.60
CA PRO A 250 -20.48 8.71 2.68
C PRO A 250 -20.61 10.17 2.19
N GLN A 251 -19.97 10.54 1.08
CA GLN A 251 -20.06 11.89 0.48
C GLN A 251 -19.36 13.01 1.27
N LEU A 252 -18.15 12.75 1.75
CA LEU A 252 -17.33 13.73 2.49
C LEU A 252 -16.45 14.61 1.59
N GLY A 253 -16.38 14.27 0.30
CA GLY A 253 -15.60 14.95 -0.72
C GLY A 253 -14.83 13.97 -1.59
N THR A 254 -14.05 14.51 -2.51
CA THR A 254 -13.15 13.76 -3.37
C THR A 254 -11.76 14.39 -3.33
N ILE A 255 -10.73 13.56 -3.48
CA ILE A 255 -9.35 14.00 -3.65
C ILE A 255 -8.94 13.61 -5.06
N ILE A 256 -8.70 14.59 -5.93
CA ILE A 256 -8.30 14.35 -7.31
C ILE A 256 -6.81 14.01 -7.34
N THR A 257 -6.48 12.89 -7.97
CA THR A 257 -5.12 12.34 -8.08
C THR A 257 -4.67 12.20 -9.53
N GLY A 258 -5.29 12.92 -10.46
CA GLY A 258 -4.87 12.94 -11.87
C GLY A 258 -6.04 13.10 -12.84
N ARG A 259 -5.73 13.65 -14.02
CA ARG A 259 -6.68 13.81 -15.13
C ARG A 259 -6.09 13.36 -16.47
N PRO A 260 -5.81 12.06 -16.65
CA PRO A 260 -5.32 11.52 -17.91
C PRO A 260 -6.32 11.77 -19.06
N LYS A 261 -5.77 12.01 -20.26
CA LYS A 261 -6.54 12.31 -21.49
C LYS A 261 -7.01 11.07 -22.24
N TYR A 262 -7.07 9.93 -21.55
CA TYR A 262 -7.39 8.62 -22.10
C TYR A 262 -8.08 7.77 -21.04
N ASN A 263 -8.58 6.59 -21.44
CA ASN A 263 -9.20 5.66 -20.51
C ASN A 263 -8.20 5.17 -19.47
N ALA A 264 -8.37 5.65 -18.24
CA ALA A 264 -7.49 5.35 -17.11
C ALA A 264 -8.11 4.36 -16.11
N THR A 265 -9.09 3.56 -16.53
CA THR A 265 -9.65 2.49 -15.69
C THR A 265 -8.60 1.45 -15.29
N PHE A 266 -7.53 1.31 -16.08
CA PHE A 266 -6.33 0.56 -15.73
C PHE A 266 -5.35 1.41 -14.92
N SER A 267 -5.79 1.85 -13.75
CA SER A 267 -4.96 2.58 -12.79
C SER A 267 -4.94 1.89 -11.44
N PHE A 268 -3.89 2.17 -10.66
CA PHE A 268 -3.83 1.80 -9.26
C PHE A 268 -3.04 2.84 -8.47
N LEU A 269 -3.42 3.00 -7.21
CA LEU A 269 -2.72 3.80 -6.22
C LEU A 269 -1.85 2.87 -5.37
N ARG A 270 -0.60 3.23 -5.07
CA ARG A 270 0.33 2.37 -4.33
C ARG A 270 1.19 3.15 -3.34
N VAL A 271 1.45 2.54 -2.18
CA VAL A 271 2.48 2.99 -1.24
C VAL A 271 3.81 2.35 -1.63
N GLU A 272 4.74 3.17 -2.09
CA GLU A 272 6.06 2.73 -2.57
C GLU A 272 7.02 2.36 -1.43
N GLU A 273 8.13 1.71 -1.80
CA GLU A 273 9.17 1.28 -0.86
C GLU A 273 9.92 2.44 -0.19
N ASP A 274 9.89 3.63 -0.80
CA ASP A 274 10.47 4.87 -0.24
C ASP A 274 9.50 5.63 0.68
N GLY A 275 8.24 5.22 0.73
CA GLY A 275 7.17 5.87 1.49
C GLY A 275 6.39 6.92 0.70
N ASN A 276 6.61 7.07 -0.61
CA ASN A 276 5.73 7.90 -1.42
C ASN A 276 4.39 7.18 -1.69
N LEU A 277 3.36 7.96 -1.98
CA LEU A 277 2.09 7.44 -2.47
C LEU A 277 1.91 7.90 -3.91
N LEU A 278 1.89 6.93 -4.82
CA LEU A 278 1.85 7.17 -6.26
C LEU A 278 0.55 6.67 -6.87
N VAL A 279 0.13 7.29 -7.98
CA VAL A 279 -0.90 6.75 -8.87
C VAL A 279 -0.28 6.44 -10.22
N TYR A 280 -0.37 5.18 -10.60
CA TYR A 280 0.02 4.67 -11.91
C TYR A 280 -1.20 4.48 -12.78
N THR A 281 -1.06 4.79 -14.06
CA THR A 281 -2.06 4.50 -15.10
C THR A 281 -1.40 3.77 -16.26
N TYR A 282 -2.13 2.84 -16.86
CA TYR A 282 -1.68 1.99 -17.95
C TYR A 282 -2.49 2.27 -19.21
N TYR A 283 -1.83 2.84 -20.22
CA TYR A 283 -2.43 3.04 -21.54
C TYR A 283 -2.18 1.80 -22.41
N ASP A 284 -3.13 0.85 -22.37
CA ASP A 284 -3.02 -0.42 -23.09
C ASP A 284 -3.02 -0.37 -24.64
N PRO A 285 -3.40 0.73 -25.33
CA PRO A 285 -3.30 0.80 -26.78
C PRO A 285 -1.88 0.91 -27.34
N VAL A 286 -0.91 1.39 -26.55
CA VAL A 286 0.48 1.54 -27.01
C VAL A 286 1.32 0.29 -26.79
N ASP A 287 2.31 0.11 -27.65
CA ASP A 287 3.26 -1.01 -27.64
C ASP A 287 4.59 -0.68 -26.92
N TYR A 288 4.77 0.55 -26.43
CA TYR A 288 5.95 0.99 -25.67
C TYR A 288 5.58 2.11 -24.68
N ARG A 289 6.24 2.13 -23.51
CA ARG A 289 6.02 3.13 -22.44
C ARG A 289 4.54 3.31 -22.08
N ALA A 290 3.83 2.20 -21.89
CA ALA A 290 2.40 2.23 -21.55
C ALA A 290 2.11 2.73 -20.13
N TRP A 291 3.11 2.75 -19.23
CA TRP A 291 2.95 3.22 -17.86
C TRP A 291 3.28 4.70 -17.72
N GLU A 292 2.45 5.40 -16.94
CA GLU A 292 2.65 6.77 -16.52
C GLU A 292 2.38 6.91 -15.01
N VAL A 293 3.17 7.75 -14.34
CA VAL A 293 2.86 8.23 -12.98
C VAL A 293 2.15 9.56 -13.14
N VAL A 294 0.88 9.62 -12.75
CA VAL A 294 0.04 10.81 -12.91
C VAL A 294 -0.12 11.62 -11.62
N PHE A 295 0.30 11.05 -10.50
CA PHE A 295 0.30 11.71 -9.21
C PHE A 295 1.31 11.06 -8.26
N ALA A 296 1.91 11.90 -7.42
CA ALA A 296 2.79 11.50 -6.34
C ALA A 296 2.54 12.44 -5.15
N VAL A 297 2.42 11.97 -3.92
CA VAL A 297 2.26 12.90 -2.77
C VAL A 297 3.49 13.79 -2.64
N PHE A 298 4.68 13.20 -2.72
CA PHE A 298 5.95 13.89 -2.64
C PHE A 298 6.56 14.02 -4.04
N SER A 299 6.39 15.19 -4.67
CA SER A 299 6.95 15.57 -5.96
C SER A 299 6.68 17.06 -6.19
N ASP A 300 7.71 17.81 -6.59
CA ASP A 300 7.57 19.23 -6.97
C ASP A 300 6.64 19.43 -8.19
N ASP A 301 6.55 18.45 -9.10
CA ASP A 301 5.79 18.57 -10.36
C ASP A 301 4.38 17.97 -10.31
N LEU A 302 4.21 16.86 -9.59
CA LEU A 302 2.98 16.05 -9.59
C LEU A 302 2.20 16.11 -8.28
N GLY A 303 2.81 16.64 -7.23
CA GLY A 303 2.38 16.42 -5.86
C GLY A 303 1.95 17.64 -5.08
N TRP A 304 1.76 17.40 -3.78
CA TRP A 304 1.41 18.44 -2.82
C TRP A 304 2.56 18.79 -1.89
N GLU A 305 3.53 17.88 -1.76
CA GLU A 305 4.70 18.01 -0.91
C GLU A 305 5.97 17.85 -1.75
N ASN A 306 7.08 18.45 -1.34
CA ASN A 306 8.38 18.24 -2.01
C ASN A 306 9.01 16.90 -1.56
N GLU A 307 9.89 16.32 -2.38
CA GLU A 307 10.56 15.05 -2.04
C GLU A 307 11.45 15.11 -0.80
N CYS A 308 11.94 16.30 -0.39
CA CYS A 308 12.75 16.43 0.83
C CYS A 308 11.96 16.16 2.12
N ARG A 309 10.62 16.11 2.06
CA ARG A 309 9.77 15.75 3.20
C ARG A 309 9.56 14.24 3.37
N LEU A 310 10.01 13.43 2.40
CA LEU A 310 10.03 11.98 2.57
C LEU A 310 10.96 11.59 3.74
N PRO A 311 10.55 10.64 4.59
CA PRO A 311 11.32 10.28 5.78
C PRO A 311 12.78 9.91 5.53
N TYR A 312 13.11 9.29 4.39
CA TYR A 312 14.45 8.79 4.10
C TYR A 312 14.95 9.08 2.68
N LYS A 313 14.42 10.10 1.99
CA LYS A 313 14.91 10.55 0.67
C LYS A 313 16.44 10.65 0.58
N CYS A 314 17.08 11.22 1.61
CA CYS A 314 18.54 11.39 1.64
C CYS A 314 19.23 10.49 2.67
N GLY A 315 18.64 9.33 2.97
CA GLY A 315 19.12 8.43 4.01
C GLY A 315 18.65 8.87 5.39
N SER A 316 19.36 8.43 6.43
CA SER A 316 18.87 8.53 7.82
C SER A 316 19.18 9.85 8.51
N MET A 317 19.97 10.73 7.89
CA MET A 317 20.28 12.09 8.37
C MET A 317 20.79 13.04 7.29
N GLY A 318 20.64 12.70 6.00
CA GLY A 318 21.14 13.53 4.91
C GLY A 318 20.35 14.82 4.76
N VAL A 319 21.04 15.91 4.43
CA VAL A 319 20.44 17.22 4.16
C VAL A 319 19.93 17.25 2.72
N CYS A 320 18.66 17.60 2.57
CA CYS A 320 17.97 17.72 1.30
C CYS A 320 17.60 19.16 1.01
N THR A 321 17.83 19.61 -0.23
CA THR A 321 17.40 20.92 -0.72
C THR A 321 17.08 20.83 -2.19
N LYS A 322 15.94 21.40 -2.61
CA LYS A 322 15.46 21.33 -4.00
C LYS A 322 15.46 19.89 -4.53
N GLU A 323 14.93 18.97 -3.72
CA GLU A 323 14.84 17.53 -4.00
C GLU A 323 16.19 16.79 -4.19
N MET A 324 17.31 17.48 -3.92
CA MET A 324 18.65 16.93 -4.03
C MET A 324 19.27 16.71 -2.65
N CYS A 325 19.95 15.57 -2.51
CA CYS A 325 20.74 15.25 -1.33
C CYS A 325 22.12 15.90 -1.45
N VAL A 326 22.43 16.85 -0.57
CA VAL A 326 23.60 17.74 -0.73
C VAL A 326 24.66 17.58 0.34
N ALA A 327 24.30 17.09 1.53
CA ALA A 327 25.27 16.92 2.60
C ALA A 327 24.91 15.79 3.57
N CYS A 328 25.95 15.29 4.25
CA CYS A 328 25.84 14.44 5.42
C CYS A 328 26.38 15.19 6.64
N PRO A 329 25.56 15.45 7.66
CA PRO A 329 26.07 16.00 8.90
C PRO A 329 27.10 15.06 9.56
N ARG A 330 28.20 15.64 10.05
CA ARG A 330 29.26 14.98 10.82
C ARG A 330 29.52 15.81 12.08
N PHE A 331 30.38 15.32 12.98
CA PHE A 331 30.70 16.01 14.24
C PHE A 331 31.20 17.45 14.02
N GLY A 332 30.27 18.43 14.08
CA GLY A 332 30.56 19.86 13.97
C GLY A 332 30.74 20.41 12.54
N TRP A 333 30.47 19.63 11.47
CA TRP A 333 30.54 20.13 10.09
C TRP A 333 29.68 19.29 9.12
N LEU A 334 29.44 19.81 7.91
CA LEU A 334 28.70 19.14 6.84
C LEU A 334 29.67 18.55 5.81
N ALA A 335 29.70 17.23 5.68
CA ALA A 335 30.42 16.54 4.62
C ALA A 335 29.57 16.47 3.34
N GLY A 336 30.20 16.17 2.20
CA GLY A 336 29.48 15.85 0.97
C GLY A 336 28.52 14.67 1.19
N TRP A 337 27.42 14.64 0.43
CA TRP A 337 26.45 13.56 0.55
C TRP A 337 27.00 12.23 0.00
N GLU A 338 26.64 11.14 0.66
CA GLU A 338 26.95 9.76 0.29
C GLU A 338 25.68 8.90 0.47
N THR A 339 25.54 7.81 -0.28
CA THR A 339 24.35 6.92 -0.23
C THR A 339 24.08 6.40 1.18
N ASP A 340 25.15 6.15 1.94
CA ASP A 340 25.08 5.57 3.29
C ASP A 340 25.04 6.66 4.36
N CYS A 341 24.47 7.83 4.05
CA CYS A 341 24.35 8.96 4.96
C CYS A 341 23.65 8.54 6.27
N SER A 342 24.48 8.27 7.27
CA SER A 342 24.06 7.62 8.50
C SER A 342 24.67 8.29 9.71
N PRO A 343 23.97 8.24 10.87
CA PRO A 343 24.56 8.60 12.14
C PRO A 343 25.92 7.92 12.31
N PRO A 344 26.89 8.57 12.95
CA PRO A 344 28.18 7.95 13.26
C PRO A 344 28.00 6.56 13.84
N ALA A 345 28.87 5.61 13.50
CA ALA A 345 28.76 4.21 13.97
C ALA A 345 28.69 4.11 15.50
N SER A 346 29.29 5.08 16.23
CA SER A 346 29.16 5.21 17.68
C SER A 346 27.72 5.51 18.14
N THR A 347 26.91 6.23 17.36
CA THR A 347 25.48 6.43 17.61
C THR A 347 24.71 5.12 17.49
N ALA A 348 24.92 4.34 16.41
CA ALA A 348 24.23 3.06 16.21
C ALA A 348 24.64 2.00 17.26
N MET A 349 25.94 1.88 17.58
CA MET A 349 26.43 0.99 18.63
C MET A 349 25.97 1.41 20.04
N ALA A 350 25.69 2.69 20.26
CA ALA A 350 25.29 3.19 21.56
C ALA A 350 23.78 3.26 21.79
N VAL A 351 22.96 3.31 20.73
CA VAL A 351 21.52 2.97 20.85
C VAL A 351 21.36 1.53 21.38
N ALA A 352 22.21 0.60 20.91
CA ALA A 352 22.22 -0.78 21.39
C ALA A 352 22.74 -0.95 22.83
N ARG A 353 23.44 0.04 23.39
CA ARG A 353 24.02 0.02 24.75
C ARG A 353 23.42 1.05 25.71
N CYS A 354 22.39 1.79 25.29
CA CYS A 354 21.81 2.86 26.08
C CYS A 354 21.41 2.36 27.47
N ARG A 355 22.12 2.83 28.51
CA ARG A 355 21.77 2.60 29.90
C ARG A 355 21.11 3.85 30.46
N LYS A 356 20.04 3.64 31.20
CA LYS A 356 19.31 4.73 31.87
C LYS A 356 20.27 5.47 32.80
N GLY A 357 20.61 6.73 32.47
CA GLY A 357 21.52 7.58 33.24
C GLY A 357 22.93 7.75 32.68
N GLU A 358 23.30 7.12 31.56
CA GLU A 358 24.57 7.42 30.89
C GLU A 358 24.50 8.77 30.14
N PRO A 359 25.58 9.59 30.22
CA PRO A 359 25.60 10.88 29.54
C PRO A 359 25.68 10.69 28.02
N ALA A 360 24.74 11.30 27.30
CA ALA A 360 24.78 11.38 25.85
C ALA A 360 25.43 12.72 25.42
N SER A 361 26.11 12.69 24.27
CA SER A 361 26.60 13.89 23.59
C SER A 361 25.69 14.24 22.42
N PHE A 362 25.71 15.50 22.00
CA PHE A 362 24.92 15.98 20.87
C PHE A 362 25.76 16.89 19.97
N TYR A 363 25.49 16.86 18.67
CA TYR A 363 25.99 17.88 17.74
C TYR A 363 24.82 18.55 17.00
N LYS A 364 25.01 19.84 16.72
CA LYS A 364 23.99 20.73 16.16
C LYS A 364 24.06 20.72 14.63
N VAL A 365 22.90 20.71 13.99
CA VAL A 365 22.71 21.01 12.58
C VAL A 365 21.73 22.17 12.49
N GLU A 366 22.16 23.28 11.88
CA GLU A 366 21.39 24.52 11.78
C GLU A 366 20.68 24.65 10.43
N GLY A 367 19.56 25.37 10.41
CA GLY A 367 18.80 25.62 9.19
C GLY A 367 18.19 24.35 8.60
N VAL A 368 17.68 23.45 9.45
CA VAL A 368 17.06 22.19 9.02
C VAL A 368 15.73 21.91 9.70
N ASP A 369 14.86 21.21 8.96
CA ASP A 369 13.56 20.74 9.37
C ASP A 369 13.37 19.25 9.02
N THR A 370 12.31 18.64 9.53
CA THR A 370 11.85 17.29 9.13
C THR A 370 10.33 17.22 9.24
N PHE A 371 9.73 16.14 8.73
CA PHE A 371 8.30 15.88 8.90
C PHE A 371 7.83 15.89 10.38
N LEU A 372 8.72 15.63 11.36
CA LEU A 372 8.37 15.59 12.78
C LEU A 372 7.88 16.95 13.30
N SER A 373 8.37 18.07 12.79
CA SER A 373 7.92 19.38 13.26
C SER A 373 6.44 19.64 12.92
N ARG A 374 5.95 19.01 11.85
CA ARG A 374 4.58 19.11 11.34
C ARG A 374 3.63 18.10 11.96
N TYR A 375 4.09 16.85 12.06
CA TYR A 375 3.22 15.71 12.39
C TYR A 375 3.57 15.05 13.73
N GLY A 376 4.75 15.34 14.27
CA GLY A 376 5.19 14.86 15.58
C GLY A 376 4.58 15.67 16.73
N LYS A 377 4.64 15.08 17.93
CA LYS A 377 4.15 15.72 19.15
C LYS A 377 5.20 16.68 19.71
N ALA A 378 4.91 17.98 19.68
CA ALA A 378 5.76 19.00 20.28
C ALA A 378 5.71 18.94 21.82
N VAL A 379 6.86 19.19 22.44
CA VAL A 379 6.96 19.67 23.83
C VAL A 379 7.04 21.19 23.76
N GLU A 380 6.11 21.87 24.40
CA GLU A 380 6.00 23.32 24.37
C GLU A 380 6.59 23.97 25.61
N HIS A 381 6.93 25.26 25.50
CA HIS A 381 7.47 26.08 26.58
C HIS A 381 8.68 25.43 27.28
N VAL A 382 9.60 24.90 26.49
CA VAL A 382 10.71 24.08 26.95
C VAL A 382 12.04 24.66 26.47
N THR A 383 13.06 24.61 27.32
CA THR A 383 14.42 25.01 26.96
C THR A 383 15.13 23.90 26.20
N GLU A 384 16.11 24.28 25.37
CA GLU A 384 16.97 23.33 24.64
C GLU A 384 17.60 22.28 25.56
N GLY A 385 18.21 22.72 26.67
CA GLY A 385 18.82 21.83 27.66
C GLY A 385 17.83 20.82 28.25
N LYS A 386 16.57 21.23 28.46
CA LYS A 386 15.56 20.29 28.96
C LYS A 386 15.15 19.25 27.92
N CYS A 387 15.22 19.58 26.63
CA CYS A 387 15.02 18.60 25.56
C CYS A 387 16.20 17.65 25.42
N MET A 388 17.43 18.13 25.61
CA MET A 388 18.62 17.27 25.70
C MET A 388 18.50 16.25 26.83
N GLU A 389 18.08 16.70 28.03
CA GLU A 389 17.85 15.80 29.17
C GLU A 389 16.79 14.73 28.86
N ARG A 390 15.64 15.13 28.28
CA ARG A 390 14.56 14.20 27.90
C ARG A 390 15.04 13.18 26.88
N CYS A 391 15.76 13.63 25.83
CA CYS A 391 16.30 12.74 24.82
C CYS A 391 17.40 11.83 25.38
N THR A 392 18.21 12.31 26.33
CA THR A 392 19.22 11.49 27.00
C THR A 392 18.58 10.35 27.79
N ALA A 393 17.50 10.64 28.52
CA ALA A 393 16.77 9.66 29.32
C ALA A 393 15.98 8.63 28.48
N ASP A 394 15.66 8.94 27.22
CA ASP A 394 14.94 8.07 26.31
C ASP A 394 15.90 7.36 25.34
N CYS A 395 16.01 6.03 25.47
CA CYS A 395 16.87 5.23 24.62
C CYS A 395 16.37 5.09 23.18
N SER A 396 15.08 5.36 22.93
CA SER A 396 14.53 5.41 21.58
C SER A 396 14.80 6.74 20.88
N CYS A 397 15.17 7.79 21.63
CA CYS A 397 15.46 9.11 21.08
C CYS A 397 16.83 9.13 20.39
N LEU A 398 16.83 9.34 19.08
CA LEU A 398 18.05 9.50 18.26
C LEU A 398 18.53 10.95 18.19
N GLY A 399 17.70 11.89 18.65
CA GLY A 399 17.97 13.32 18.65
C GLY A 399 16.67 14.10 18.82
N PHE A 400 16.70 15.40 18.57
CA PHE A 400 15.49 16.22 18.62
C PHE A 400 15.61 17.45 17.72
N LEU A 401 14.46 17.95 17.28
CA LEU A 401 14.35 19.26 16.65
C LEU A 401 14.05 20.29 17.73
N TYR A 402 14.64 21.48 17.59
CA TYR A 402 14.35 22.62 18.43
C TYR A 402 14.06 23.85 17.56
N ARG A 403 13.04 24.62 17.96
CA ARG A 403 12.69 25.90 17.36
C ARG A 403 12.97 26.96 18.40
N GLU A 404 14.13 27.59 18.30
CA GLU A 404 14.66 28.46 19.36
C GLU A 404 13.70 29.60 19.70
N LYS A 405 13.09 30.20 18.68
CA LYS A 405 12.15 31.33 18.83
C LYS A 405 10.80 30.92 19.42
N GLU A 406 10.38 29.67 19.25
CA GLU A 406 9.10 29.16 19.73
C GLU A 406 9.21 28.49 21.12
N ALA A 407 10.43 28.18 21.57
CA ALA A 407 10.69 27.34 22.74
C ALA A 407 9.94 25.99 22.67
N ARG A 408 10.01 25.33 21.50
CA ARG A 408 9.36 24.05 21.22
C ARG A 408 10.39 23.02 20.76
N CYS A 409 10.21 21.76 21.18
CA CYS A 409 11.03 20.65 20.69
C CYS A 409 10.23 19.40 20.35
N TRP A 410 10.75 18.62 19.40
CA TRP A 410 10.21 17.34 18.99
C TRP A 410 11.29 16.28 19.18
N LEU A 411 11.05 15.34 20.09
CA LEU A 411 11.93 14.18 20.26
C LEU A 411 11.82 13.30 19.02
N ALA A 412 12.96 12.91 18.47
CA ALA A 412 13.06 12.26 17.20
C ALA A 412 13.47 10.79 17.40
N PRO A 413 12.51 9.84 17.37
CA PRO A 413 12.83 8.41 17.36
C PRO A 413 13.44 7.97 16.02
N VAL A 414 13.28 8.81 15.00
CA VAL A 414 13.94 8.74 13.69
C VAL A 414 14.40 10.15 13.34
N ILE A 415 15.62 10.31 12.81
CA ILE A 415 16.08 11.62 12.31
C ILE A 415 15.60 11.78 10.87
N GLY A 416 15.94 10.83 10.00
CA GLY A 416 15.51 10.83 8.61
C GLY A 416 16.15 11.94 7.79
N THR A 417 15.55 12.25 6.64
CA THR A 417 15.95 13.39 5.81
C THR A 417 15.81 14.71 6.56
N LEU A 418 16.84 15.55 6.49
CA LEU A 418 16.84 16.91 7.01
C LEU A 418 16.53 17.89 5.85
N GLU A 419 15.31 18.41 5.78
CA GLU A 419 14.91 19.44 4.80
C GLU A 419 15.61 20.75 5.16
N LYS A 420 16.39 21.31 4.22
CA LYS A 420 17.04 22.61 4.42
C LYS A 420 16.00 23.72 4.49
N THR A 421 16.12 24.60 5.48
CA THR A 421 15.28 25.80 5.65
C THR A 421 16.15 27.06 5.75
N ASP A 422 15.62 28.19 5.32
CA ASP A 422 16.28 29.50 5.41
C ASP A 422 16.29 30.04 6.85
N ASN A 423 15.51 29.45 7.76
CA ASN A 423 15.49 29.86 9.16
C ASN A 423 16.57 29.16 9.97
N SER A 424 17.70 29.83 10.20
CA SER A 424 18.82 29.31 11.01
C SER A 424 18.46 28.95 12.45
N SER A 425 17.35 29.49 12.99
CA SER A 425 16.84 29.13 14.33
C SER A 425 16.10 27.79 14.38
N HIS A 426 15.90 27.13 13.22
CA HIS A 426 15.43 25.75 13.14
C HIS A 426 16.64 24.83 13.19
N VAL A 427 16.75 24.07 14.28
CA VAL A 427 17.95 23.28 14.56
C VAL A 427 17.58 21.84 14.86
N ALA A 428 18.44 20.92 14.43
CA ALA A 428 18.39 19.51 14.80
C ALA A 428 19.60 19.17 15.66
N TRP A 429 19.38 18.50 16.78
CA TRP A 429 20.41 17.99 17.67
C TRP A 429 20.46 16.49 17.57
N ILE A 430 21.57 15.95 17.05
CA ILE A 430 21.73 14.52 16.81
C ILE A 430 22.50 13.90 17.98
N LYS A 431 21.89 12.88 18.61
CA LYS A 431 22.45 12.18 19.76
C LYS A 431 23.58 11.25 19.32
N PHE A 432 24.64 11.20 20.11
CA PHE A 432 25.72 10.23 19.97
C PHE A 432 26.33 9.93 21.33
N TYR A 433 27.12 8.86 21.40
CA TYR A 433 27.91 8.53 22.58
C TYR A 433 29.38 8.47 22.18
N LYS A 434 30.25 8.89 23.10
CA LYS A 434 31.70 8.91 22.92
C LYS A 434 32.33 7.60 23.35
#